data_AF-A0A940V873-F1
#
_entry.id   AF-A0A940V873-F1
#
_cell.length_a   1.000
_cell.length_b   1.000
_cell.length_c   1.000
_cell.angle_alpha   90.00
_cell.angle_beta   90.00
_cell.angle_gamma   90.00
#
_symmetry.space_group_name_H-M   'P 1'
#
loop_
_entity.id
_entity.type
_entity.pdbx_description
1 polymer ?
#
loop_
_entity_poly.entity_id
_entity_poly.type
_entity_poly.pdbx_seq_one_letter_code
_entity_poly.pdbx_strand_id
1 'polypeptide(L)'
;MLDGAIRLKDLPDRLIELGMKSCAITDHGALYGTIDFYNAMIAKGLQPILGCEVYVAPRSHLDKEGVLDKEPSHLVLLAENETGWRNLMQLVSIGFIDGFYYRPRIDHDLLRQHSEGLIALTACLSGEIPSA
;
A
#
# COMPACT_ATOMS: atom_id res chain seq x y z
N MET A 1 -12.98 -0.68 2.08
CA MET A 1 -12.61 -1.91 1.35
C MET A 1 -13.77 -2.23 0.43
N LEU A 2 -13.57 -2.16 -0.90
CA LEU A 2 -14.68 -2.19 -1.87
C LEU A 2 -14.50 -3.27 -2.97
N ASP A 3 -13.30 -3.83 -3.10
CA ASP A 3 -12.87 -4.66 -4.25
C ASP A 3 -12.04 -5.91 -3.87
N GLY A 4 -11.39 -5.94 -2.70
CA GLY A 4 -10.68 -7.12 -2.22
C GLY A 4 -11.60 -8.31 -1.92
N ALA A 5 -11.40 -9.43 -2.63
CA ALA A 5 -12.19 -10.67 -2.47
C ALA A 5 -11.40 -11.86 -1.88
N ILE A 6 -10.08 -11.71 -1.69
CA ILE A 6 -9.21 -12.76 -1.15
C ILE A 6 -9.49 -12.93 0.34
N ARG A 7 -9.78 -14.17 0.77
CA ARG A 7 -9.92 -14.51 2.19
C ARG A 7 -8.57 -14.91 2.77
N LEU A 8 -8.06 -14.13 3.72
CA LEU A 8 -6.71 -14.31 4.29
C LEU A 8 -6.48 -15.70 4.90
N LYS A 9 -7.53 -16.34 5.44
CA LYS A 9 -7.46 -17.69 5.99
C LYS A 9 -7.18 -18.80 4.97
N ASP A 10 -7.59 -18.61 3.70
CA ASP A 10 -7.46 -19.63 2.65
C ASP A 10 -6.21 -19.39 1.79
N LEU A 11 -5.69 -18.16 1.80
CA LEU A 11 -4.57 -17.73 0.96
C LEU A 11 -3.29 -18.57 1.19
N PRO A 12 -2.83 -18.84 2.43
CA PRO A 12 -1.61 -19.62 2.65
C PRO A 12 -1.65 -21.02 2.04
N ASP A 13 -2.76 -21.75 2.19
CA ASP A 13 -2.89 -23.10 1.64
C ASP A 13 -2.80 -23.07 0.12
N ARG A 14 -3.42 -22.06 -0.52
CA ARG A 14 -3.32 -21.86 -1.96
C ARG A 14 -1.89 -21.55 -2.43
N LEU A 15 -1.14 -20.74 -1.68
CA LEU A 15 0.25 -20.43 -2.00
C LEU A 15 1.14 -21.67 -1.93
N ILE A 16 0.92 -22.54 -0.94
CA ILE A 16 1.64 -23.81 -0.79
C ILE A 16 1.37 -24.75 -1.97
N GLU A 17 0.09 -24.90 -2.37
CA GLU A 17 -0.28 -25.70 -3.55
C GLU A 17 0.42 -25.22 -4.83
N LEU A 18 0.65 -23.91 -4.95
CA LEU A 18 1.33 -23.29 -6.07
C LEU A 18 2.87 -23.32 -5.96
N GLY A 19 3.42 -23.88 -4.88
CA GLY A 19 4.87 -23.93 -4.63
C GLY A 19 5.50 -22.57 -4.31
N MET A 20 4.69 -21.58 -3.89
CA MET A 20 5.16 -20.26 -3.52
C MET A 20 5.67 -20.23 -2.07
N LYS A 21 6.67 -19.39 -1.80
CA LYS A 21 7.31 -19.25 -0.47
C LYS A 21 7.00 -17.93 0.22
N SER A 22 6.52 -16.94 -0.52
CA SER A 22 6.29 -15.58 -0.04
C SER A 22 5.10 -14.95 -0.77
N CYS A 23 4.46 -13.98 -0.13
CA CYS A 23 3.40 -13.18 -0.74
C CYS A 23 3.41 -11.78 -0.12
N ALA A 24 3.07 -10.76 -0.91
CA ALA A 24 2.91 -9.40 -0.44
C ALA A 24 1.43 -9.04 -0.28
N ILE A 25 1.11 -8.32 0.80
CA ILE A 25 -0.18 -7.63 0.94
C ILE A 25 0.02 -6.17 0.54
N THR A 26 -0.84 -5.67 -0.35
CA THR A 26 -0.78 -4.29 -0.87
C THR A 26 -2.20 -3.76 -1.03
N ASP A 27 -2.95 -3.68 0.07
CA ASP A 27 -4.33 -3.18 0.06
C ASP A 27 -4.38 -1.70 -0.35
N HIS A 28 -5.55 -1.28 -0.87
CA HIS A 28 -5.79 0.09 -1.31
C HIS A 28 -5.80 1.10 -0.14
N GLY A 29 -4.70 1.84 -0.01
CA GLY A 29 -4.55 3.00 0.87
C GLY A 29 -4.74 2.70 2.36
N ALA A 30 -4.67 1.44 2.78
CA ALA A 30 -4.95 1.02 4.15
C ALA A 30 -4.12 -0.20 4.56
N LEU A 31 -3.91 -0.36 5.86
CA LEU A 31 -3.13 -1.45 6.48
C LEU A 31 -3.99 -2.35 7.39
N TYR A 32 -5.31 -2.37 7.18
CA TYR A 32 -6.23 -3.03 8.11
C TYR A 32 -6.04 -4.55 8.16
N GLY A 33 -5.78 -5.19 7.02
CA GLY A 33 -5.59 -6.64 6.93
C GLY A 33 -4.17 -7.11 7.30
N THR A 34 -3.24 -6.19 7.57
CA THR A 34 -1.81 -6.49 7.66
C THR A 34 -1.48 -7.51 8.75
N ILE A 35 -2.05 -7.36 9.96
CA ILE A 35 -1.75 -8.26 11.09
C ILE A 35 -2.35 -9.64 10.87
N ASP A 36 -3.59 -9.72 10.40
CA ASP A 36 -4.24 -11.00 10.11
C ASP A 36 -3.52 -11.75 8.99
N PHE A 37 -3.08 -11.03 7.94
CA PHE A 37 -2.27 -11.58 6.86
C PHE A 37 -0.93 -12.11 7.37
N TYR A 38 -0.21 -11.30 8.15
CA TYR A 38 1.07 -11.67 8.73
C TYR A 38 0.94 -12.96 9.54
N ASN A 39 -0.02 -13.01 10.47
CA ASN A 39 -0.24 -14.17 11.33
C ASN A 39 -0.62 -15.43 10.52
N ALA A 40 -1.50 -15.30 9.52
CA ALA A 40 -1.91 -16.41 8.67
C ALA A 40 -0.74 -17.00 7.86
N MET A 41 0.12 -16.13 7.31
CA MET A 41 1.31 -16.54 6.54
C MET A 41 2.34 -17.23 7.43
N ILE A 42 2.67 -16.64 8.59
CA ILE A 42 3.65 -17.18 9.53
C ILE A 42 3.20 -18.53 10.10
N ALA A 43 1.91 -18.70 10.42
CA ALA A 43 1.36 -19.96 10.91
C ALA A 43 1.57 -21.15 9.94
N LYS A 44 1.83 -20.87 8.67
CA LYS A 44 2.06 -21.84 7.60
C LYS A 44 3.51 -21.85 7.10
N GLY A 45 4.41 -21.13 7.76
CA GLY A 45 5.83 -21.07 7.41
C GLY A 45 6.11 -20.32 6.10
N LEU A 46 5.19 -19.47 5.64
CA LEU A 46 5.38 -18.60 4.48
C LEU A 46 5.92 -17.25 4.91
N GLN A 47 6.73 -16.61 4.06
CA GLN A 47 7.25 -15.27 4.31
C GLN A 47 6.22 -14.20 3.91
N PRO A 48 5.63 -13.46 4.86
CA PRO A 48 4.81 -12.29 4.53
C PRO A 48 5.70 -11.11 4.12
N ILE A 49 5.27 -10.37 3.10
CA ILE A 49 5.84 -9.08 2.71
C ILE A 49 4.78 -8.01 2.97
N LEU A 50 5.12 -7.00 3.76
CA LEU A 50 4.16 -5.97 4.15
C LEU A 50 4.26 -4.78 3.19
N GLY A 51 3.12 -4.33 2.69
CA GLY A 51 3.04 -3.23 1.74
C GLY A 51 1.68 -2.54 1.75
N CYS A 52 1.55 -1.57 0.86
CA CYS A 52 0.31 -0.80 0.63
C CYS A 52 0.32 -0.26 -0.79
N GLU A 53 -0.83 -0.31 -1.47
CA GLU A 53 -1.05 0.47 -2.68
C GLU A 53 -1.59 1.84 -2.26
N VAL A 54 -0.69 2.80 -2.09
CA VAL A 54 -1.03 4.15 -1.64
C VAL A 54 -1.58 5.00 -2.80
N TYR A 55 -2.37 6.00 -2.45
CA TYR A 55 -2.85 7.00 -3.40
C TYR A 55 -1.91 8.21 -3.36
N VAL A 56 -1.40 8.62 -4.52
CA VAL A 56 -0.53 9.80 -4.66
C VAL A 56 -1.35 10.93 -5.28
N ALA A 57 -1.42 12.06 -4.58
CA ALA A 57 -2.09 13.26 -5.07
C ALA A 57 -1.35 13.83 -6.29
N PRO A 58 -2.07 14.40 -7.26
CA PRO A 58 -1.44 15.00 -8.44
C PRO A 58 -0.65 16.29 -8.12
N ARG A 59 -1.00 16.95 -7.00
CA ARG A 59 -0.31 18.13 -6.45
C ARG A 59 0.06 17.86 -5.00
N SER A 60 -0.34 18.71 -4.05
CA SER A 60 -0.17 18.43 -2.63
C SER A 60 -1.25 17.47 -2.10
N HIS A 61 -0.89 16.63 -1.13
CA HIS A 61 -1.89 15.85 -0.38
C HIS A 61 -2.90 16.73 0.36
N LEU A 62 -2.53 17.99 0.65
CA LEU A 62 -3.37 18.99 1.31
C LEU A 62 -4.35 19.69 0.35
N ASP A 63 -4.11 19.63 -0.96
CA ASP A 63 -4.94 20.29 -1.96
C ASP A 63 -6.25 19.51 -2.21
N LYS A 64 -7.37 20.23 -2.24
CA LYS A 64 -8.73 19.67 -2.33
C LYS A 64 -9.61 20.43 -3.32
N GLU A 65 -9.06 20.73 -4.50
CA GLU A 65 -9.79 21.37 -5.59
C GLU A 65 -10.44 20.34 -6.52
N GLY A 66 -11.72 20.57 -6.84
CA GLY A 66 -12.60 19.53 -7.39
C GLY A 66 -12.23 18.95 -8.75
N VAL A 67 -11.61 19.70 -9.66
CA VAL A 67 -11.17 19.16 -10.97
C VAL A 67 -9.70 18.73 -10.93
N LEU A 68 -8.87 19.47 -10.19
CA LEU A 68 -7.42 19.29 -10.20
C LEU A 68 -6.95 18.15 -9.29
N ASP A 69 -7.64 17.90 -8.17
CA ASP A 69 -7.16 16.96 -7.14
C ASP A 69 -8.08 15.74 -6.94
N LYS A 70 -9.01 15.54 -7.87
CA LYS A 70 -10.03 14.50 -7.77
C LYS A 70 -9.47 13.09 -7.92
N GLU A 71 -8.55 12.91 -8.87
CA GLU A 71 -8.08 11.61 -9.30
C GLU A 71 -6.61 11.43 -8.86
N PRO A 72 -6.36 10.72 -7.75
CA PRO A 72 -5.00 10.36 -7.37
C PRO A 72 -4.48 9.17 -8.21
N SER A 73 -3.16 9.10 -8.38
CA SER A 73 -2.50 7.93 -8.98
C SER A 73 -2.24 6.86 -7.93
N HIS A 74 -2.05 5.62 -8.35
CA HIS A 74 -1.66 4.51 -7.47
C HIS A 74 -0.13 4.37 -7.41
N LEU A 75 0.39 4.00 -6.24
CA LEU A 75 1.78 3.63 -6.05
C LEU A 75 1.87 2.44 -5.11
N VAL A 76 2.59 1.38 -5.51
CA VAL A 76 2.82 0.22 -4.64
C VAL A 76 4.11 0.43 -3.86
N LEU A 77 4.00 0.36 -2.54
CA LEU A 77 5.12 0.44 -1.60
C LEU A 77 5.23 -0.87 -0.80
N LEU A 78 6.44 -1.39 -0.69
CA LEU A 78 6.78 -2.56 0.13
C LEU A 78 7.79 -2.14 1.20
N ALA A 79 7.60 -2.58 2.43
CA ALA A 79 8.56 -2.40 3.51
C ALA A 79 9.68 -3.43 3.38
N GLU A 80 10.91 -2.97 3.12
CA GLU A 80 12.10 -3.82 3.05
C GLU A 80 12.56 -4.27 4.44
N ASN A 81 12.39 -3.39 5.43
CA ASN A 81 12.85 -3.57 6.80
C ASN A 81 11.95 -2.83 7.80
N GLU A 82 12.31 -2.87 9.08
CA GLU A 82 11.56 -2.24 10.17
C GLU A 82 11.45 -0.71 10.01
N THR A 83 12.48 -0.03 9.51
CA THR A 83 12.42 1.41 9.20
C THR A 83 11.39 1.67 8.10
N GLY A 84 11.43 0.85 7.03
CA GLY A 84 10.44 0.88 5.97
C GLY A 84 9.03 0.66 6.47
N TRP A 85 8.83 -0.31 7.37
CA TRP A 85 7.51 -0.58 7.96
C TRP A 85 6.97 0.62 8.75
N ARG A 86 7.82 1.27 9.56
CA ARG A 86 7.45 2.49 10.29
C ARG A 86 7.11 3.65 9.36
N ASN A 87 7.91 3.83 8.31
CA ASN A 87 7.66 4.85 7.30
C ASN A 87 6.36 4.59 6.54
N LEU A 88 6.08 3.33 6.17
CA LEU A 88 4.83 2.94 5.52
C LEU A 88 3.61 3.23 6.40
N MET A 89 3.67 2.87 7.68
CA MET A 89 2.61 3.21 8.65
C MET A 89 2.41 4.72 8.75
N GLN A 90 3.50 5.50 8.86
CA GLN A 90 3.42 6.95 8.95
C GLN A 90 2.77 7.58 7.71
N LEU A 91 3.19 7.17 6.50
CA LEU A 91 2.61 7.63 5.24
C LEU A 91 1.11 7.35 5.16
N VAL A 92 0.70 6.12 5.47
CA VAL A 92 -0.72 5.74 5.45
C VAL A 92 -1.50 6.54 6.50
N SER A 93 -0.96 6.72 7.71
CA SER A 93 -1.59 7.53 8.75
C SER A 93 -1.77 8.99 8.33
N ILE A 94 -0.73 9.64 7.78
CA ILE A 94 -0.81 11.03 7.28
C ILE A 94 -1.85 11.12 6.17
N GLY A 95 -1.90 10.14 5.26
CA GLY A 95 -2.90 10.09 4.20
C GLY A 95 -4.34 10.10 4.72
N PHE A 96 -4.61 9.43 5.85
CA PHE A 96 -5.92 9.46 6.50
C PHE A 96 -6.19 10.73 7.31
N ILE A 97 -5.20 11.27 8.01
CA ILE A 97 -5.38 12.40 8.94
C ILE A 97 -5.41 13.73 8.18
N ASP A 98 -4.42 13.96 7.32
CA ASP A 98 -4.21 15.25 6.66
C ASP A 98 -4.62 15.19 5.18
N GLY A 99 -4.28 14.09 4.50
CA GLY A 99 -4.40 13.93 3.05
C GLY A 99 -5.76 13.48 2.53
N PHE A 100 -6.73 13.25 3.42
CA PHE A 100 -8.01 12.66 3.03
C PHE A 100 -8.87 13.65 2.23
N TYR A 101 -9.26 13.24 1.02
CA TYR A 101 -10.29 13.91 0.22
C TYR A 101 -11.42 12.94 -0.13
N TYR A 102 -11.30 12.19 -1.23
CA TYR A 102 -12.13 11.02 -1.53
C TYR A 102 -11.44 9.69 -1.19
N ARG A 103 -10.11 9.74 -1.05
CA ARG A 103 -9.19 8.66 -0.68
C ARG A 103 -8.13 9.23 0.27
N PRO A 104 -7.48 8.41 1.10
CA PRO A 104 -6.33 8.83 1.89
C PRO A 104 -5.11 8.98 0.98
N ARG A 105 -4.69 10.22 0.69
CA ARG A 105 -3.64 10.50 -0.29
C ARG A 105 -2.37 11.00 0.37
N ILE A 106 -1.23 10.67 -0.21
CA ILE A 106 0.07 11.27 0.11
C ILE A 106 0.57 12.07 -1.10
N ASP A 107 1.75 12.67 -1.02
CA ASP A 107 2.43 13.29 -2.16
C ASP A 107 3.92 12.93 -2.20
N HIS A 108 4.59 13.36 -3.27
CA HIS A 108 6.01 13.10 -3.49
C HIS A 108 6.94 13.72 -2.44
N ASP A 109 6.52 14.81 -1.80
CA ASP A 109 7.31 15.46 -0.75
C ASP A 109 7.27 14.66 0.55
N LEU A 110 6.11 14.14 0.94
CA LEU A 110 5.97 13.18 2.03
C LEU A 110 6.72 11.87 1.73
N LEU A 111 6.57 11.34 0.52
CA LEU A 111 7.30 10.14 0.10
C LEU A 111 8.80 10.32 0.24
N ARG A 112 9.34 11.47 -0.19
CA ARG A 112 10.77 11.77 -0.05
C ARG A 112 11.22 11.75 1.41
N GLN A 113 10.43 12.30 2.32
CA GLN A 113 10.71 12.35 3.77
C GLN A 113 10.67 10.97 4.43
N HIS A 114 9.84 10.05 3.93
CA HIS A 114 9.62 8.72 4.49
C HIS A 114 10.08 7.58 3.57
N SER A 115 11.04 7.83 2.68
CA SER A 115 11.45 6.86 1.65
C SER A 115 12.39 5.76 2.15
N GLU A 116 13.05 5.97 3.29
CA GLU A 116 14.05 5.02 3.80
C GLU A 116 13.42 3.65 4.11
N GLY A 117 14.02 2.59 3.57
CA GLY A 117 13.56 1.20 3.75
C GLY A 117 12.31 0.83 2.97
N LEU A 118 11.87 1.67 2.02
CA LEU A 118 10.75 1.38 1.13
C LEU A 118 11.24 0.96 -0.27
N ILE A 119 10.60 -0.06 -0.83
CA ILE A 119 10.70 -0.45 -2.24
C ILE A 119 9.43 0.00 -2.94
N ALA A 120 9.57 0.77 -4.02
CA ALA A 120 8.44 1.25 -4.83
C ALA A 120 8.36 0.52 -6.18
N LEU A 121 7.15 0.24 -6.64
CA LEU A 121 6.87 -0.28 -8.00
C LEU A 121 6.06 0.76 -8.78
N THR A 122 6.13 0.71 -10.12
CA THR A 122 5.38 1.62 -11.02
C THR A 122 3.85 1.47 -10.97
N ALA A 123 3.35 0.55 -10.14
CA ALA A 123 1.94 0.25 -9.90
C ALA A 123 1.18 -0.28 -11.13
N CYS A 124 -0.16 -0.23 -11.05
CA CYS A 124 -1.08 -0.70 -12.07
C CYS A 124 -1.32 0.36 -13.17
N LEU A 125 -2.33 0.15 -14.02
CA LEU A 125 -2.72 1.11 -15.06
C LEU A 125 -3.10 2.50 -14.51
N SER A 126 -3.51 2.57 -13.24
CA SER A 126 -3.79 3.82 -12.54
C SER A 126 -2.54 4.46 -11.90
N GLY A 127 -1.36 3.90 -12.12
CA GLY A 127 -0.09 4.48 -11.67
C GLY A 127 0.30 5.71 -12.47
N GLU A 128 1.13 6.57 -11.88
CA GLU A 128 1.58 7.82 -12.52
C GLU A 128 2.36 7.56 -13.82
N ILE A 129 3.26 6.57 -13.83
CA ILE A 129 4.08 6.25 -15.01
C ILE A 129 3.25 5.60 -16.14
N PRO A 130 2.38 4.60 -15.89
CA PRO A 130 1.57 4.01 -16.97
C PRO A 130 0.49 4.92 -17.56
N SER A 131 0.11 6.00 -16.85
CA SER A 131 -0.89 6.97 -17.30
C SER A 131 -0.31 8.24 -17.94
N ALA A 132 1.03 8.34 -18.01
CA ALA A 132 1.77 9.46 -18.60
C ALA A 132 1.83 9.42 -20.14
#